data_AF-A0A379F0B4-F1
#
_entry.id   AF-A0A379F0B4-F1
#
_cell.length_a   1.000
_cell.length_b   1.000
_cell.length_c   1.000
_cell.angle_alpha   90.00
_cell.angle_beta   90.00
_cell.angle_gamma   90.00
#
_symmetry.space_group_name_H-M   'P 1'
#
loop_
_entity.id
_entity.type
_entity.pdbx_description
1 polymer ?
#
loop_
_entity_poly.entity_id
_entity_poly.type
_entity_poly.pdbx_seq_one_letter_code
_entity_poly.pdbx_strand_id
1 'polypeptide(L)' 'MMKAIKFAHAAAAIAVTRAGAQPSVPWRHEIEAFLSAA' A
#
# COMPACT_ATOMS: atom_id res chain seq x y z
N MET A 1 -12.24 3.13 -11.73
CA MET A 1 -11.13 2.22 -12.08
C MET A 1 -9.76 2.77 -11.66
N MET A 2 -9.35 3.96 -12.13
CA MET A 2 -8.01 4.52 -11.83
C MET A 2 -7.69 4.68 -10.32
N LYS A 3 -8.65 5.13 -9.50
CA LYS A 3 -8.48 5.24 -8.05
C LYS A 3 -8.17 3.90 -7.38
N ALA A 4 -8.86 2.84 -7.79
CA ALA A 4 -8.64 1.49 -7.26
C ALA A 4 -7.26 0.96 -7.64
N ILE A 5 -6.83 1.18 -8.89
CA ILE A 5 -5.49 0.80 -9.36
C ILE A 5 -4.40 1.52 -8.55
N LYS A 6 -4.53 2.84 -8.33
CA LYS A 6 -3.58 3.62 -7.52
C LYS A 6 -3.50 3.10 -6.08
N PHE A 7 -4.65 2.85 -5.46
CA PHE A 7 -4.71 2.32 -4.09
C PHE A 7 -4.03 0.94 -3.98
N ALA A 8 -4.31 0.03 -4.93
CA ALA A 8 -3.71 -1.29 -4.97
C ALA A 8 -2.18 -1.24 -5.17
N HIS A 9 -1.68 -0.34 -6.03
CA HIS A 9 -0.24 -0.17 -6.23
C HIS A 9 0.46 0.39 -4.99
N ALA A 10 -0.13 1.38 -4.31
CA ALA A 10 0.42 1.89 -3.06
C ALA A 10 0.47 0.81 -1.97
N ALA A 11 -0.59 0.01 -1.84
CA ALA A 11 -0.60 -1.13 -0.92
C ALA A 11 0.50 -2.16 -1.27
N ALA A 12 0.66 -2.50 -2.54
CA ALA A 12 1.68 -3.44 -3.00
C ALA A 12 3.10 -2.90 -2.78
N ALA A 13 3.33 -1.61 -3.05
CA ALA A 13 4.62 -0.96 -2.87
C ALA A 13 5.07 -0.98 -1.39
N ILE A 14 4.15 -0.83 -0.45
CA ILE A 14 4.46 -0.98 0.98
C ILE A 14 4.70 -2.46 1.33
N ALA A 15 3.84 -3.37 0.87
CA ALA A 15 3.91 -4.79 1.22
C ALA A 15 5.26 -5.43 0.85
N VAL A 16 5.82 -5.11 -0.32
CA VAL A 16 7.11 -5.66 -0.77
C VAL A 16 8.34 -5.21 0.05
N THR A 17 8.16 -4.29 1.01
CA THR A 17 9.23 -3.83 1.92
C THR A 17 9.31 -4.63 3.23
N ARG A 18 8.35 -5.54 3.48
CA ARG A 18 8.21 -6.28 4.74
C ARG A 18 8.28 -7.78 4.49
N ALA A 19 8.84 -8.52 5.44
CA ALA A 19 8.86 -9.97 5.36
C ALA A 19 7.49 -10.59 5.69
N GLY A 20 7.16 -11.69 5.01
CA GLY A 20 5.94 -12.47 5.23
C GLY A 20 4.76 -12.05 4.36
N ALA A 21 3.74 -12.91 4.27
CA ALA A 21 2.55 -12.66 3.46
C ALA A 21 1.52 -11.81 4.22
N GLN A 22 0.69 -12.42 5.06
CA GLN A 22 -0.29 -11.68 5.86
C GLN A 22 0.36 -10.59 6.75
N PRO A 23 1.52 -10.82 7.41
CA PRO A 23 2.18 -9.78 8.18
C PRO A 23 2.68 -8.57 7.38
N SER A 24 2.84 -8.69 6.06
CA SER A 24 3.26 -7.55 5.22
C SER A 24 2.10 -6.69 4.72
N VAL A 25 0.86 -7.12 4.91
CA VAL A 25 -0.32 -6.36 4.45
C VAL A 25 -0.40 -5.02 5.20
N PRO A 26 -0.35 -3.88 4.49
CA PRO A 26 -0.37 -2.57 5.14
C PRO A 26 -1.75 -2.20 5.66
N TRP A 27 -1.78 -1.40 6.71
CA TRP A 27 -3.00 -0.76 7.18
C TRP A 27 -3.39 0.39 6.25
N ARG A 28 -4.68 0.74 6.26
CA ARG A 28 -5.22 1.79 5.39
C ARG A 28 -4.51 3.14 5.55
N HIS A 29 -4.20 3.54 6.78
CA HIS A 29 -3.55 4.83 7.04
C HIS A 29 -2.13 4.90 6.47
N GLU A 30 -1.43 3.77 6.33
CA GLU A 30 -0.10 3.71 5.73
C GLU A 30 -0.17 3.94 4.21
N ILE A 31 -1.20 3.39 3.57
CA ILE A 31 -1.48 3.60 2.14
C ILE A 31 -1.86 5.06 1.87
N GLU A 32 -2.69 5.66 2.73
CA GLU A 32 -3.08 7.07 2.62
C GLU A 32 -1.90 8.02 2.85
N ALA A 33 -1.02 7.71 3.81
CA ALA A 33 0.20 8.47 4.03
C ALA A 33 1.15 8.39 2.83
N PHE A 34 1.36 7.19 2.26
CA PHE A 34 2.18 6.99 1.07
C PHE A 34 1.65 7.79 -0.14
N LEU A 35 0.34 7.76 -0.37
CA LEU A 35 -0.31 8.50 -1.47
C LEU A 35 -0.31 10.02 -1.26
N SER A 36 -0.12 10.49 -0.03
CA SER A 36 -0.02 11.93 0.29
C SER A 36 1.41 12.47 0.17
N ALA A 37 2.41 11.58 0.18
CA ALA A 37 3.82 11.93 0.03
C ALA A 37 4.28 11.94 -1.45
N ALA A 38 3.45 11.46 -2.37
CA ALA A 38 3.67 11.41 -3.82
C ALA A 38 3.00 12.60 -4.53
#